data_AF-A0A951Z6Y5-F1
#
_entry.id   AF-A0A951Z6Y5-F1
#
_cell.length_a   1.000
_cell.length_b   1.000
_cell.length_c   1.000
_cell.angle_alpha   90.00
_cell.angle_beta   90.00
_cell.angle_gamma   90.00
#
_symmetry.space_group_name_H-M   'P 1'
#
loop_
_entity.id
_entity.type
_entity.pdbx_description
1 polymer ?
#
loop_
_entity_poly.entity_id
_entity_poly.type
_entity_poly.pdbx_seq_one_letter_code
_entity_poly.pdbx_strand_id
1 'polypeptide(L)'
;LSDGGLALAAFELAAEAGMTVDLDGFEACMAEAQERSRAKTGMAKVYESDDSVTLGGPLERTEFVGYGALQGMGRIGLIRPMLRGDGLAGPTALVALDRTPLYAASGGQESDTGTIEGEGFSLRVLESKKDGDRIWHTVELGGALREAVEGKSADDLCALSEDFFQREVVARVDALRRRRILPHHTATHLLHAALRETLGKHVTQAGSLVAEDHLRFDFTHNKAMTPDEIAEVERKVNAKVWEAIPVETLADTPIADARAMGAMALFGEKYGERVRVVKVGDWSVELCGGTHVRNTSEIGLFKILSESSAASGVRRIVAVAGEAAYEWATEQARTLSAAAGMLKASPGDLVAAIERTLENQRELNRRLERMRTQAASSGSAQVQTVGAIELAAEVLEEGDPKEASLVADRLAEGHPNRVVVVALKQDGKLLFVCKAGAEALAKGAHAGNVVKAMAQAAGGGGGGRPDFATAGGKNVAALDAALQAAVAALGG
;
A
#
# COMPACT_ATOMS: atom_id res chain seq x y z
N LEU A 1 -10.92 17.69 -13.45
CA LEU A 1 -10.25 18.66 -14.35
C LEU A 1 -9.44 19.67 -13.52
N SER A 2 -8.53 19.17 -12.67
CA SER A 2 -7.73 20.01 -11.75
C SER A 2 -6.31 20.29 -12.25
N ASP A 3 -5.94 19.77 -13.43
CA ASP A 3 -4.70 20.10 -14.12
C ASP A 3 -4.97 21.22 -15.12
N GLY A 4 -4.33 22.38 -14.95
CA GLY A 4 -4.42 23.49 -15.90
C GLY A 4 -4.01 23.11 -17.33
N GLY A 5 -3.25 22.02 -17.51
CA GLY A 5 -2.87 21.48 -18.83
C GLY A 5 -4.01 20.76 -19.57
N LEU A 6 -4.96 20.13 -18.86
CA LEU A 6 -6.11 19.46 -19.48
C LEU A 6 -7.18 20.47 -19.92
N ALA A 7 -7.32 21.58 -19.20
CA ALA A 7 -8.21 22.66 -19.58
C ALA A 7 -7.71 23.34 -20.88
N LEU A 8 -6.42 23.65 -20.97
CA LEU A 8 -5.82 24.24 -22.17
C LEU A 8 -6.00 23.36 -23.42
N ALA A 9 -5.73 22.05 -23.28
CA ALA A 9 -5.91 21.09 -24.37
C ALA A 9 -7.39 20.93 -24.78
N ALA A 10 -8.32 21.01 -23.83
CA ALA A 10 -9.75 20.99 -24.12
C ALA A 10 -10.22 22.27 -24.83
N PHE A 11 -9.64 23.43 -24.49
CA PHE A 11 -9.93 24.70 -25.19
C PHE A 11 -9.39 24.70 -26.62
N GLU A 12 -8.18 24.16 -26.84
CA GLU A 12 -7.61 24.00 -28.19
C GLU A 12 -8.46 23.06 -29.06
N LEU A 13 -8.88 21.91 -28.52
CA LEU A 13 -9.75 20.96 -29.22
C LEU A 13 -11.15 21.54 -29.52
N ALA A 14 -11.72 22.32 -28.60
CA ALA A 14 -13.01 22.97 -28.82
C ALA A 14 -12.93 24.05 -29.91
N ALA A 15 -11.83 24.81 -29.95
CA ALA A 15 -11.57 25.80 -31.00
C ALA A 15 -11.38 25.14 -32.37
N GLU A 16 -10.65 24.02 -32.46
CA GLU A 16 -10.51 23.23 -33.69
C GLU A 16 -11.84 22.66 -34.19
N ALA A 17 -12.77 22.35 -33.28
CA ALA A 17 -14.12 21.88 -33.59
C ALA A 17 -15.13 23.02 -33.86
N GLY A 18 -14.71 24.29 -33.85
CA GLY A 18 -15.57 25.45 -34.09
C GLY A 18 -16.56 25.75 -32.96
N MET A 19 -16.29 25.26 -31.74
CA MET A 19 -17.12 25.48 -30.56
C MET A 19 -16.50 26.56 -29.67
N THR A 20 -17.33 27.47 -29.17
CA THR A 20 -16.93 28.49 -28.20
C THR A 20 -17.08 27.96 -26.77
N VAL A 21 -16.06 28.17 -25.93
CA VAL A 21 -16.07 27.74 -24.53
C VAL A 21 -16.23 28.93 -23.60
N ASP A 22 -17.11 28.80 -22.61
CA ASP A 22 -17.35 29.80 -21.57
C ASP A 22 -16.26 29.73 -20.50
N LEU A 23 -15.20 30.52 -20.70
CA LEU A 23 -14.05 30.60 -19.81
C LEU A 23 -14.42 31.23 -18.46
N ASP A 24 -15.23 32.28 -18.48
CA ASP A 24 -15.62 33.01 -17.26
C ASP A 24 -16.47 32.11 -16.35
N GLY A 25 -17.39 31.33 -16.93
CA GLY A 25 -18.19 30.34 -16.20
C GLY A 25 -17.36 29.19 -15.62
N PHE A 26 -16.34 28.72 -16.35
CA PHE A 26 -15.40 27.72 -15.86
C PHE A 26 -14.57 28.24 -14.68
N GLU A 27 -13.99 29.44 -14.79
CA GLU A 27 -13.20 30.06 -13.72
C GLU A 27 -14.04 30.30 -12.47
N ALA A 28 -15.29 30.78 -12.63
CA ALA A 28 -16.24 30.94 -11.52
C ALA A 28 -16.55 29.60 -10.83
N CYS A 29 -16.81 28.54 -11.58
CA CYS A 29 -17.08 27.21 -11.01
C CYS A 29 -15.84 26.61 -10.32
N MET A 30 -14.64 26.86 -10.85
CA MET A 30 -13.38 26.44 -10.25
C MET A 30 -13.08 27.19 -8.95
N ALA A 31 -13.34 28.50 -8.92
CA ALA A 31 -13.25 29.30 -7.70
C ALA A 31 -14.24 28.80 -6.64
N GLU A 32 -15.49 28.55 -7.01
CA GLU A 32 -16.53 28.01 -6.11
C GLU A 32 -16.19 26.59 -5.64
N ALA A 33 -15.57 25.75 -6.48
CA ALA A 33 -15.09 24.42 -6.10
C ALA A 33 -13.89 24.50 -5.12
N GLN A 34 -12.97 25.43 -5.34
CA GLN A 34 -11.87 25.69 -4.41
C GLN A 34 -12.38 26.25 -3.07
N GLU A 35 -13.36 27.16 -3.08
CA GLU A 35 -14.00 27.65 -1.87
C GLU A 35 -14.74 26.53 -1.13
N ARG A 36 -15.51 25.68 -1.83
CA ARG A 36 -16.14 24.49 -1.23
C ARG A 36 -15.13 23.50 -0.64
N SER A 37 -13.98 23.32 -1.29
CA SER A 37 -12.90 22.47 -0.79
C SER A 37 -12.24 23.07 0.46
N ARG A 38 -11.98 24.38 0.46
CA ARG A 38 -11.46 25.15 1.62
C ARG A 38 -12.46 25.18 2.78
N ALA A 39 -13.76 25.28 2.50
CA ALA A 39 -14.81 25.22 3.51
C ALA A 39 -14.90 23.84 4.18
N LYS A 40 -14.56 22.76 3.45
CA LYS A 40 -14.44 21.41 4.02
C LYS A 40 -13.14 21.16 4.80
N THR A 41 -12.10 21.98 4.60
CA THR A 41 -10.83 21.91 5.35
C THR A 41 -10.75 22.89 6.52
N GLY A 42 -11.67 23.84 6.63
CA GLY A 42 -11.88 24.58 7.86
C GLY A 42 -12.32 23.61 8.97
N MET A 43 -11.87 23.87 10.22
CA MET A 43 -12.30 23.12 11.40
C MET A 43 -13.82 22.92 11.36
N ALA A 44 -14.27 21.74 10.95
CA ALA A 44 -15.66 21.36 11.11
C ALA A 44 -15.98 21.54 12.59
N LYS A 45 -17.03 22.29 12.94
CA LYS A 45 -17.52 22.33 14.31
C LYS A 45 -17.74 20.89 14.74
N VAL A 46 -16.85 20.38 15.58
CA VAL A 46 -16.61 18.93 15.73
C VAL A 46 -17.81 18.23 16.39
N TYR A 47 -18.74 18.99 16.98
CA TYR A 47 -19.76 18.46 17.87
C TYR A 47 -21.12 19.18 17.81
N GLU A 48 -21.58 19.64 16.64
CA GLU A 48 -23.01 19.95 16.44
C GLU A 48 -23.73 18.67 16.00
N SER A 49 -24.00 17.78 16.95
CA SER A 49 -25.10 16.82 16.83
C SER A 49 -26.28 17.35 17.65
N ASP A 50 -27.48 17.38 17.06
CA ASP A 50 -28.72 17.78 17.74
C ASP A 50 -29.00 16.95 19.01
N ASP A 51 -28.33 15.81 19.19
CA ASP A 51 -28.51 14.88 20.31
C ASP A 51 -27.45 15.02 21.44
N SER A 52 -26.82 16.18 21.63
CA SER A 52 -25.88 16.39 22.76
C SER A 52 -26.21 17.63 23.58
N VAL A 53 -26.24 17.49 24.90
CA VAL A 53 -26.46 18.61 25.83
C VAL A 53 -25.12 19.01 26.45
N THR A 54 -24.79 20.30 26.44
CA THR A 54 -23.60 20.81 27.13
C THR A 54 -23.98 21.12 28.57
N LEU A 55 -23.37 20.40 29.51
CA LEU A 55 -23.55 20.58 30.95
C LEU A 55 -22.26 21.16 31.54
N GLY A 56 -22.36 22.11 32.47
CA GLY A 56 -21.22 22.55 33.27
C GLY A 56 -21.16 24.05 33.57
N GLY A 57 -20.04 24.46 34.17
CA GLY A 57 -19.78 25.82 34.63
C GLY A 57 -19.13 26.73 33.57
N PRO A 58 -18.74 27.97 33.92
CA PRO A 58 -18.06 28.87 33.00
C PRO A 58 -16.66 28.34 32.68
N LEU A 59 -16.45 27.87 31.44
CA LEU A 59 -15.13 27.52 30.92
C LEU A 59 -14.89 28.27 29.62
N GLU A 60 -14.10 29.33 29.63
CA GLU A 60 -13.80 30.08 28.40
C GLU A 60 -12.75 29.35 27.55
N ARG A 61 -11.67 28.87 28.18
CA ARG A 61 -10.51 28.25 27.52
C ARG A 61 -9.90 27.12 28.35
N THR A 62 -9.18 26.24 27.68
CA THR A 62 -8.35 25.21 28.30
C THR A 62 -6.87 25.58 28.21
N GLU A 63 -6.17 25.62 29.33
CA GLU A 63 -4.71 25.74 29.39
C GLU A 63 -4.05 24.38 29.09
N PHE A 64 -3.30 24.30 28.00
CA PHE A 64 -2.52 23.10 27.69
C PHE A 64 -1.15 23.15 28.38
N VAL A 65 -0.87 22.15 29.22
CA VAL A 65 0.39 22.05 30.00
C VAL A 65 1.21 20.81 29.66
N GLY A 66 0.86 20.12 28.58
CA GLY A 66 1.46 18.85 28.18
C GLY A 66 2.81 18.97 27.45
N TYR A 67 3.33 20.17 27.24
CA TYR A 67 4.65 20.36 26.61
C TYR A 67 5.80 19.88 27.50
N GLY A 68 5.68 20.02 28.82
CA GLY A 68 6.72 19.64 29.80
C GLY A 68 6.26 18.63 30.85
N ALA A 69 4.99 18.19 30.81
CA ALA A 69 4.40 17.32 31.81
C ALA A 69 3.55 16.22 31.16
N LEU A 70 3.63 15.01 31.71
CA LEU A 70 2.78 13.87 31.35
C LEU A 70 1.63 13.66 32.34
N GLN A 71 1.59 14.46 33.40
CA GLN A 71 0.53 14.45 34.39
C GLN A 71 0.27 15.89 34.85
N GLY A 72 -0.99 16.23 35.13
CA GLY A 72 -1.37 17.52 35.67
C GLY A 72 -2.68 17.46 36.42
N MET A 73 -2.85 18.37 37.38
CA MET A 73 -4.16 18.65 37.98
C MET A 73 -4.96 19.59 37.07
N GLY A 74 -6.26 19.38 37.02
CA GLY A 74 -7.23 20.26 36.37
C GLY A 74 -8.60 20.12 37.01
N ARG A 75 -9.57 20.89 36.55
CA ARG A 75 -10.97 20.85 36.96
C ARG A 75 -11.85 20.54 35.77
N ILE A 76 -12.84 19.67 35.98
CA ILE A 76 -13.88 19.43 34.98
C ILE A 76 -14.70 20.71 34.84
N GLY A 77 -14.61 21.39 33.69
CA GLY A 77 -15.39 22.59 33.43
C GLY A 77 -16.70 22.31 32.71
N LEU A 78 -16.65 21.44 31.68
CA LEU A 78 -17.82 21.07 30.87
C LEU A 78 -17.84 19.59 30.57
N ILE A 79 -19.04 19.03 30.42
CA ILE A 79 -19.28 17.67 29.95
C ILE A 79 -20.40 17.70 28.90
N ARG A 80 -20.23 16.93 27.82
CA ARG A 80 -21.28 16.62 26.85
C ARG A 80 -21.49 15.11 26.80
N PRO A 81 -22.48 14.55 27.51
CA PRO A 81 -22.89 13.18 27.27
C PRO A 81 -23.47 13.07 25.85
N MET A 82 -23.20 11.96 25.17
CA MET A 82 -23.90 11.64 23.92
C MET A 82 -25.29 11.10 24.28
N LEU A 83 -26.37 11.57 23.65
CA LEU A 83 -27.73 11.12 23.94
C LEU A 83 -28.35 10.37 22.75
N ARG A 84 -29.29 9.47 23.02
CA ARG A 84 -30.12 8.77 22.02
C ARG A 84 -31.52 8.60 22.60
N GLY A 85 -32.49 9.37 22.09
CA GLY A 85 -33.79 9.51 22.74
C GLY A 85 -33.63 10.20 24.10
N ASP A 86 -34.29 9.70 25.14
CA ASP A 86 -34.28 10.32 26.48
C ASP A 86 -33.11 9.86 27.37
N GLY A 87 -32.02 9.30 26.83
CA GLY A 87 -30.91 8.78 27.64
C GLY A 87 -29.55 8.72 26.93
N LEU A 88 -28.51 8.30 27.63
CA LEU A 88 -27.14 8.23 27.10
C LEU A 88 -26.96 7.22 25.95
N ALA A 89 -26.28 7.65 24.89
CA ALA A 89 -25.94 6.86 23.70
C ALA A 89 -24.69 5.97 23.90
N GLY A 90 -24.57 5.34 25.07
CA GLY A 90 -23.45 4.45 25.39
C GLY A 90 -22.53 4.99 26.49
N PRO A 91 -21.39 4.32 26.75
CA PRO A 91 -20.53 4.63 27.89
C PRO A 91 -19.56 5.79 27.64
N THR A 92 -19.85 6.68 26.67
CA THR A 92 -18.91 7.73 26.25
C THR A 92 -19.47 9.13 26.46
N ALA A 93 -18.59 10.07 26.80
CA ALA A 93 -18.91 11.48 26.90
C ALA A 93 -17.72 12.33 26.38
N LEU A 94 -17.98 13.61 26.13
CA LEU A 94 -16.92 14.61 25.95
C LEU A 94 -16.71 15.34 27.27
N VAL A 95 -15.45 15.55 27.65
CA VAL A 95 -15.08 16.27 28.87
C VAL A 95 -14.10 17.38 28.48
N ALA A 96 -14.33 18.60 28.97
CA ALA A 96 -13.38 19.70 28.85
C ALA A 96 -12.86 20.08 30.24
N LEU A 97 -11.54 20.16 30.36
CA LEU A 97 -10.85 20.63 31.57
C LEU A 97 -10.44 22.10 31.42
N ASP A 98 -10.30 22.80 32.53
CA ASP A 98 -9.65 24.12 32.58
C ASP A 98 -8.15 24.03 32.24
N ARG A 99 -7.50 22.93 32.61
CA ARG A 99 -6.08 22.65 32.38
C ARG A 99 -5.86 21.16 32.11
N THR A 100 -5.06 20.83 31.10
CA THR A 100 -4.80 19.42 30.74
C THR A 100 -3.40 19.20 30.14
N PRO A 101 -2.72 18.07 30.48
CA PRO A 101 -1.51 17.65 29.79
C PRO A 101 -1.77 16.85 28.49
N LEU A 102 -3.03 16.48 28.22
CA LEU A 102 -3.44 15.67 27.07
C LEU A 102 -3.51 16.55 25.81
N TYR A 103 -2.65 16.27 24.85
CA TYR A 103 -2.57 16.99 23.59
C TYR A 103 -3.78 16.66 22.72
N ALA A 104 -4.39 17.72 22.18
CA ALA A 104 -5.48 17.61 21.23
C ALA A 104 -4.95 17.56 19.80
N ALA A 105 -5.52 16.66 18.98
CA ALA A 105 -5.09 16.43 17.61
C ALA A 105 -5.06 17.76 16.82
N SER A 106 -3.89 18.09 16.26
CA SER A 106 -3.64 19.37 15.58
C SER A 106 -2.29 19.32 14.86
N GLY A 107 -2.16 20.05 13.73
CA GLY A 107 -0.91 20.13 12.96
C GLY A 107 -0.46 18.79 12.36
N GLY A 108 -1.39 17.86 12.15
CA GLY A 108 -1.10 16.48 11.72
C GLY A 108 -0.75 15.52 12.84
N GLN A 109 -0.43 16.00 14.06
CA GLN A 109 -0.19 15.11 15.21
C GLN A 109 -1.50 14.55 15.76
N GLU A 110 -1.54 13.24 15.97
CA GLU A 110 -2.62 12.57 16.69
C GLU A 110 -2.73 13.05 18.14
N SER A 111 -3.93 12.98 18.70
CA SER A 111 -4.15 13.31 20.10
C SER A 111 -3.52 12.29 21.03
N ASP A 112 -3.25 12.71 22.26
CA ASP A 112 -2.93 11.75 23.30
C ASP A 112 -4.13 10.91 23.73
N THR A 113 -3.81 9.72 24.20
CA THR A 113 -4.65 8.89 25.04
C THR A 113 -4.17 8.99 26.50
N GLY A 114 -4.98 8.50 27.44
CA GLY A 114 -4.61 8.52 28.85
C GLY A 114 -5.79 8.33 29.78
N THR A 115 -5.69 8.89 30.98
CA THR A 115 -6.76 8.84 31.99
C THR A 115 -7.04 10.22 32.60
N ILE A 116 -8.28 10.40 33.04
CA ILE A 116 -8.70 11.52 33.91
C ILE A 116 -9.32 10.88 35.15
N GLU A 117 -8.70 11.09 36.30
CA GLU A 117 -9.05 10.44 37.56
C GLU A 117 -9.54 11.47 38.58
N GLY A 118 -10.69 11.21 39.19
CA GLY A 118 -11.24 12.00 40.28
C GLY A 118 -11.70 11.09 41.42
N GLU A 119 -12.22 11.68 42.49
CA GLU A 119 -12.75 10.89 43.61
C GLU A 119 -13.92 10.01 43.15
N GLY A 120 -13.72 8.68 43.20
CA GLY A 120 -14.73 7.67 42.89
C GLY A 120 -14.94 7.34 41.40
N PHE A 121 -14.19 7.95 40.48
CA PHE A 121 -14.30 7.64 39.05
C PHE A 121 -12.96 7.75 38.31
N SER A 122 -12.88 7.02 37.19
CA SER A 122 -11.75 7.09 36.25
C SER A 122 -12.30 7.07 34.83
N LEU A 123 -11.81 7.99 34.01
CA LEU A 123 -12.23 8.17 32.62
C LEU A 123 -11.05 7.83 31.72
N ARG A 124 -11.25 6.91 30.77
CA ARG A 124 -10.23 6.59 29.78
C ARG A 124 -10.38 7.55 28.61
N VAL A 125 -9.33 8.31 28.32
CA VAL A 125 -9.29 9.25 27.20
C VAL A 125 -8.94 8.49 25.92
N LEU A 126 -9.84 8.55 24.94
CA LEU A 126 -9.72 7.85 23.66
C LEU A 126 -9.13 8.76 22.58
N GLU A 127 -9.59 10.01 22.53
CA GLU A 127 -9.06 11.05 21.65
C GLU A 127 -9.33 12.43 22.25
N SER A 128 -8.62 13.45 21.76
CA SER A 128 -8.82 14.83 22.17
C SER A 128 -8.83 15.77 20.97
N LYS A 129 -9.77 16.71 20.89
CA LYS A 129 -9.93 17.66 19.78
C LYS A 129 -10.07 19.09 20.30
N LYS A 130 -9.59 20.06 19.52
CA LYS A 130 -9.77 21.48 19.82
C LYS A 130 -11.08 21.98 19.20
N ASP A 131 -11.81 22.76 19.97
CA ASP A 131 -13.00 23.50 19.52
C ASP A 131 -12.93 24.91 20.12
N GLY A 132 -12.59 25.90 19.29
CA GLY A 132 -12.17 27.23 19.77
C GLY A 132 -10.95 27.13 20.69
N ASP A 133 -11.02 27.79 21.84
CA ASP A 133 -9.97 27.79 22.87
C ASP A 133 -10.10 26.62 23.88
N ARG A 134 -11.01 25.67 23.64
CA ARG A 134 -11.26 24.53 24.52
C ARG A 134 -10.68 23.25 23.94
N ILE A 135 -10.22 22.37 24.83
CA ILE A 135 -9.86 21.00 24.48
C ILE A 135 -10.96 20.07 24.99
N TRP A 136 -11.58 19.33 24.08
CA TRP A 136 -12.56 18.30 24.38
C TRP A 136 -11.90 16.93 24.31
N HIS A 137 -12.05 16.16 25.38
CA HIS A 137 -11.59 14.79 25.51
C HIS A 137 -12.79 13.86 25.29
N THR A 138 -12.74 13.03 24.24
CA THR A 138 -13.67 11.90 24.13
C THR A 138 -13.21 10.84 25.12
N VAL A 139 -14.07 10.54 26.10
CA VAL A 139 -13.76 9.62 27.19
C VAL A 139 -14.74 8.48 27.25
N GLU A 140 -14.23 7.31 27.63
CA GLU A 140 -15.04 6.20 28.13
C GLU A 140 -15.21 6.35 29.65
N LEU A 141 -16.46 6.30 30.10
CA LEU A 141 -16.87 6.48 31.48
C LEU A 141 -16.67 5.19 32.28
N GLY A 142 -16.04 5.30 33.45
CA GLY A 142 -15.84 4.19 34.38
C GLY A 142 -16.21 4.55 35.82
N GLY A 143 -16.39 3.52 36.65
CA GLY A 143 -16.66 3.66 38.08
C GLY A 143 -18.01 4.31 38.41
N ALA A 144 -18.07 5.02 39.53
CA ALA A 144 -19.32 5.60 40.04
C ALA A 144 -19.94 6.63 39.08
N LEU A 145 -19.13 7.27 38.21
CA LEU A 145 -19.67 8.19 37.22
C LEU A 145 -20.49 7.46 36.15
N ARG A 146 -20.06 6.29 35.69
CA ARG A 146 -20.83 5.48 34.75
C ARG A 146 -22.17 5.07 35.36
N GLU A 147 -22.14 4.56 36.59
CA GLU A 147 -23.35 4.16 37.33
C GLU A 147 -24.31 5.34 37.54
N ALA A 148 -23.77 6.54 37.78
CA ALA A 148 -24.57 7.74 38.00
C ALA A 148 -25.26 8.26 36.73
N VAL A 149 -24.72 7.97 35.53
CA VAL A 149 -25.27 8.48 34.27
C VAL A 149 -26.03 7.43 33.45
N GLU A 150 -25.83 6.14 33.72
CA GLU A 150 -26.49 5.04 33.00
C GLU A 150 -28.00 5.05 33.28
N GLY A 151 -28.80 5.08 32.20
CA GLY A 151 -30.27 5.13 32.30
C GLY A 151 -30.85 6.47 32.78
N LYS A 152 -30.03 7.53 32.85
CA LYS A 152 -30.47 8.88 33.20
C LYS A 152 -30.82 9.71 31.97
N SER A 153 -31.82 10.57 32.12
CA SER A 153 -32.20 11.56 31.11
C SER A 153 -31.31 12.79 31.12
N ALA A 154 -31.40 13.63 30.07
CA ALA A 154 -30.68 14.91 30.04
C ALA A 154 -31.00 15.78 31.25
N ASP A 155 -32.26 15.80 31.69
CA ASP A 155 -32.72 16.55 32.87
C ASP A 155 -32.15 15.99 34.17
N ASP A 156 -32.02 14.66 34.29
CA ASP A 156 -31.37 14.02 35.44
C ASP A 156 -29.86 14.34 35.50
N LEU A 157 -29.21 14.49 34.34
CA LEU A 157 -27.79 14.86 34.27
C LEU A 157 -27.59 16.35 34.54
N CYS A 158 -28.54 17.21 34.16
CA CYS A 158 -28.59 18.61 34.57
C CYS A 158 -28.73 18.76 36.11
N ALA A 159 -29.25 17.74 36.80
CA ALA A 159 -29.36 17.71 38.26
C ALA A 159 -28.04 17.31 38.96
N LEU A 160 -26.97 16.99 38.22
CA LEU A 160 -25.62 16.90 38.80
C LEU A 160 -25.25 18.26 39.40
N SER A 161 -24.86 18.29 40.68
CA SER A 161 -24.59 19.54 41.40
C SER A 161 -23.42 20.33 40.78
N GLU A 162 -23.40 21.66 40.96
CA GLU A 162 -22.27 22.50 40.55
C GLU A 162 -20.92 21.99 41.09
N ASP A 163 -20.92 21.34 42.27
CA ASP A 163 -19.75 20.71 42.87
C ASP A 163 -19.15 19.59 42.03
N PHE A 164 -19.93 18.95 41.15
CA PHE A 164 -19.41 17.99 40.19
C PHE A 164 -18.60 18.69 39.07
N PHE A 165 -19.07 19.86 38.62
CA PHE A 165 -18.50 20.65 37.52
C PHE A 165 -17.38 21.62 37.97
N GLN A 166 -16.71 21.32 39.08
CA GLN A 166 -15.47 21.98 39.53
C GLN A 166 -14.53 20.99 40.26
N ARG A 167 -14.80 19.68 40.21
CA ARG A 167 -13.97 18.69 40.89
C ARG A 167 -12.56 18.70 40.35
N GLU A 168 -11.61 18.70 41.27
CA GLU A 168 -10.22 18.47 40.92
C GLU A 168 -10.03 17.04 40.44
N VAL A 169 -9.37 16.92 39.30
CA VAL A 169 -9.03 15.67 38.66
C VAL A 169 -7.54 15.66 38.33
N VAL A 170 -6.97 14.46 38.28
CA VAL A 170 -5.62 14.22 37.80
C VAL A 170 -5.71 13.64 36.40
N ALA A 171 -5.24 14.40 35.41
CA ALA A 171 -5.11 13.94 34.04
C ALA A 171 -3.71 13.36 33.83
N ARG A 172 -3.62 12.18 33.22
CA ARG A 172 -2.38 11.43 32.94
C ARG A 172 -2.34 11.07 31.45
N VAL A 173 -1.24 11.41 30.79
CA VAL A 173 -0.96 11.03 29.40
C VAL A 173 -0.41 9.59 29.37
N ASP A 174 -0.79 8.81 28.36
CA ASP A 174 -0.08 7.59 28.03
C ASP A 174 1.36 7.93 27.59
N ALA A 175 2.29 7.76 28.53
CA ALA A 175 3.68 8.12 28.35
C ALA A 175 4.36 7.33 27.22
N LEU A 176 3.95 6.07 26.99
CA LEU A 176 4.53 5.22 25.95
C LEU A 176 4.08 5.70 24.57
N ARG A 177 2.77 5.94 24.40
CA ARG A 177 2.22 6.53 23.17
C ARG A 177 2.89 7.86 22.86
N ARG A 178 2.93 8.77 23.83
CA ARG A 178 3.57 10.09 23.63
C ARG A 178 5.03 9.93 23.22
N ARG A 179 5.81 9.10 23.92
CA ARG A 179 7.22 8.86 23.60
C ARG A 179 7.43 8.34 22.18
N ARG A 180 6.49 7.58 21.62
CA ARG A 180 6.52 7.11 20.24
C ARG A 180 6.13 8.19 19.21
N ILE A 181 5.26 9.13 19.58
CA ILE A 181 4.84 10.24 18.70
C ILE A 181 5.92 11.34 18.56
N LEU A 182 6.60 11.72 19.66
CA LEU A 182 7.56 12.84 19.66
C LEU A 182 8.68 12.72 18.59
N PRO A 183 9.33 11.54 18.42
CA PRO A 183 10.33 11.30 17.38
C PRO A 183 9.78 11.55 15.98
N HIS A 184 8.60 11.01 15.69
CA HIS A 184 7.94 11.17 14.40
C HIS A 184 7.65 12.64 14.12
N HIS A 185 7.16 13.40 15.10
CA HIS A 185 6.87 14.82 14.88
C HIS A 185 8.13 15.60 14.52
N THR A 186 9.18 15.43 15.31
CA THR A 186 10.43 16.18 15.06
C THR A 186 11.08 15.71 13.76
N ALA A 187 11.01 14.42 13.44
CA ALA A 187 11.46 13.90 12.15
C ALA A 187 10.68 14.48 10.96
N THR A 188 9.40 14.81 11.10
CA THR A 188 8.62 15.51 10.04
C THR A 188 9.25 16.87 9.70
N HIS A 189 9.68 17.66 10.69
CA HIS A 189 10.36 18.93 10.46
C HIS A 189 11.71 18.74 9.75
N LEU A 190 12.51 17.76 10.21
CA LEU A 190 13.78 17.43 9.57
C LEU A 190 13.60 16.95 8.14
N LEU A 191 12.57 16.14 7.89
CA LEU A 191 12.21 15.64 6.56
C LEU A 191 11.83 16.81 5.64
N HIS A 192 11.04 17.76 6.11
CA HIS A 192 10.66 18.92 5.32
C HIS A 192 11.88 19.78 4.95
N ALA A 193 12.77 20.05 5.90
CA ALA A 193 14.02 20.76 5.64
C ALA A 193 14.91 20.02 4.62
N ALA A 194 15.09 18.70 4.80
CA ALA A 194 15.87 17.86 3.88
C ALA A 194 15.29 17.84 2.46
N LEU A 195 13.96 17.71 2.31
CA LEU A 195 13.30 17.73 1.02
C LEU A 195 13.51 19.07 0.29
N ARG A 196 13.40 20.19 1.00
CA ARG A 196 13.61 21.52 0.42
C ARG A 196 15.06 21.74 -0.02
N GLU A 197 16.02 21.20 0.72
CA GLU A 197 17.43 21.29 0.38
C GLU A 197 17.80 20.40 -0.81
N THR A 198 17.20 19.20 -0.93
CA THR A 198 17.49 18.25 -1.99
C THR A 198 16.72 18.55 -3.28
N LEU A 199 15.42 18.84 -3.19
CA LEU A 199 14.55 19.02 -4.35
C LEU A 199 14.37 20.49 -4.73
N GLY A 200 14.45 21.41 -3.76
CA GLY A 200 14.30 22.85 -3.96
C GLY A 200 13.20 23.50 -3.11
N LYS A 201 13.23 24.84 -3.05
CA LYS A 201 12.36 25.65 -2.18
C LYS A 201 10.87 25.65 -2.55
N HIS A 202 10.49 25.08 -3.70
CA HIS A 202 9.09 24.92 -4.11
C HIS A 202 8.37 23.80 -3.35
N VAL A 203 9.12 22.93 -2.67
CA VAL A 203 8.56 21.92 -1.78
C VAL A 203 7.91 22.61 -0.59
N THR A 204 6.61 22.40 -0.45
CA THR A 204 5.79 22.88 0.66
C THR A 204 4.91 21.74 1.15
N GLN A 205 4.61 21.72 2.44
CA GLN A 205 3.69 20.75 3.03
C GLN A 205 2.27 20.91 2.42
N ALA A 206 1.72 19.81 1.93
CA ALA A 206 0.35 19.67 1.45
C ALA A 206 -0.53 18.83 2.40
N GLY A 207 0.07 18.14 3.36
CA GLY A 207 -0.61 17.31 4.35
C GLY A 207 0.39 16.63 5.29
N SER A 208 -0.04 16.34 6.52
CA SER A 208 0.79 15.67 7.52
C SER A 208 -0.04 14.75 8.39
N LEU A 209 0.53 13.62 8.80
CA LEU A 209 0.06 12.77 9.89
C LEU A 209 1.29 12.36 10.70
N VAL A 210 1.19 12.48 12.02
CA VAL A 210 2.19 12.04 12.98
C VAL A 210 1.48 11.17 14.01
N ALA A 211 1.67 9.86 13.86
CA ALA A 211 1.11 8.82 14.71
C ALA A 211 2.21 8.18 15.56
N GLU A 212 1.83 7.22 16.41
CA GLU A 212 2.78 6.50 17.28
C GLU A 212 3.64 5.49 16.51
N ASP A 213 3.14 4.96 15.40
CA ASP A 213 3.75 3.89 14.62
C ASP A 213 4.39 4.38 13.32
N HIS A 214 4.00 5.56 12.82
CA HIS A 214 4.55 6.14 11.60
C HIS A 214 4.28 7.65 11.47
N LEU A 215 4.96 8.26 10.50
CA LEU A 215 4.59 9.56 9.95
C LEU A 215 4.27 9.47 8.46
N ARG A 216 3.44 10.39 8.00
CA ARG A 216 3.10 10.61 6.60
C ARG A 216 3.24 12.08 6.28
N PHE A 217 4.07 12.40 5.30
CA PHE A 217 4.32 13.78 4.87
C PHE A 217 3.99 13.93 3.39
N ASP A 218 3.00 14.76 3.11
CA ASP A 218 2.59 15.09 1.75
C ASP A 218 3.17 16.44 1.37
N PHE A 219 3.76 16.54 0.19
CA PHE A 219 4.46 17.74 -0.26
C PHE A 219 4.29 18.03 -1.74
N THR A 220 4.38 19.31 -2.10
CA THR A 220 4.28 19.77 -3.49
C THR A 220 5.50 19.37 -4.30
N HIS A 221 5.33 18.46 -5.25
CA HIS A 221 6.37 18.06 -6.20
C HIS A 221 5.74 17.34 -7.41
N ASN A 222 6.15 17.72 -8.62
CA ASN A 222 5.47 17.28 -9.86
C ASN A 222 6.01 15.96 -10.44
N LYS A 223 7.08 15.41 -9.88
CA LYS A 223 7.73 14.19 -10.38
C LYS A 223 7.89 13.18 -9.25
N ALA A 224 8.03 11.91 -9.60
CA ALA A 224 8.48 10.92 -8.62
C ALA A 224 9.93 11.22 -8.25
N MET A 225 10.26 11.05 -6.97
CA MET A 225 11.66 11.13 -6.56
C MET A 225 12.42 9.93 -7.09
N THR A 226 13.66 10.14 -7.48
CA THR A 226 14.60 9.06 -7.81
C THR A 226 15.03 8.31 -6.55
N PRO A 227 15.46 7.04 -6.66
CA PRO A 227 16.00 6.30 -5.51
C PRO A 227 17.14 7.04 -4.79
N ASP A 228 18.00 7.73 -5.55
CA ASP A 228 19.12 8.50 -5.00
C ASP A 228 18.66 9.75 -4.23
N GLU A 229 17.65 10.47 -4.72
CA GLU A 229 17.05 11.60 -3.99
C GLU A 229 16.40 11.15 -2.68
N ILE A 230 15.70 10.01 -2.68
CA ILE A 230 15.10 9.43 -1.47
C ILE A 230 16.20 9.07 -0.45
N ALA A 231 17.25 8.39 -0.91
CA ALA A 231 18.39 8.02 -0.07
C ALA A 231 19.11 9.26 0.48
N GLU A 232 19.27 10.30 -0.32
CA GLU A 232 19.90 11.55 0.11
C GLU A 232 19.08 12.28 1.17
N VAL A 233 17.76 12.36 1.01
CA VAL A 233 16.87 12.94 2.01
C VAL A 233 16.94 12.16 3.33
N GLU A 234 16.84 10.83 3.28
CA GLU A 234 16.97 9.97 4.47
C GLU A 234 18.32 10.17 5.18
N ARG A 235 19.41 10.27 4.40
CA ARG A 235 20.77 10.50 4.92
C ARG A 235 20.90 11.85 5.62
N LYS A 236 20.35 12.92 5.04
CA LYS A 236 20.37 14.27 5.65
C LYS A 236 19.62 14.32 6.98
N VAL A 237 18.43 13.69 7.04
CA VAL A 237 17.66 13.60 8.28
C VAL A 237 18.46 12.87 9.36
N ASN A 238 19.00 11.69 9.06
CA ASN A 238 19.79 10.93 10.03
C ASN A 238 21.09 11.64 10.44
N ALA A 239 21.75 12.37 9.53
CA ALA A 239 22.91 13.19 9.89
C ALA A 239 22.55 14.22 10.98
N LYS A 240 21.40 14.89 10.85
CA LYS A 240 20.89 15.86 11.82
C LYS A 240 20.42 15.23 13.14
N VAL A 241 20.00 13.97 13.08
CA VAL A 241 19.77 13.16 14.29
C VAL A 241 21.08 12.91 15.04
N TRP A 242 22.15 12.54 14.33
CA TRP A 242 23.46 12.25 14.94
C TRP A 242 24.20 13.49 15.44
N GLU A 243 23.90 14.67 14.89
CA GLU A 243 24.41 15.95 15.40
C GLU A 243 23.91 16.27 16.82
N ALA A 244 22.89 15.56 17.33
CA ALA A 244 22.34 15.74 18.68
C ALA A 244 21.98 17.21 18.98
N ILE A 245 21.21 17.81 18.08
CA ILE A 245 20.84 19.23 18.11
C ILE A 245 19.73 19.44 19.16
N PRO A 246 19.88 20.39 20.10
CA PRO A 246 18.78 20.80 20.98
C PRO A 246 17.57 21.29 20.19
N VAL A 247 16.38 20.84 20.59
CA VAL A 247 15.12 21.31 20.02
C VAL A 247 14.59 22.42 20.91
N GLU A 248 14.66 23.65 20.41
CA GLU A 248 14.24 24.84 21.13
C GLU A 248 12.80 25.20 20.79
N THR A 249 12.06 25.71 21.78
CA THR A 249 10.68 26.13 21.58
C THR A 249 10.47 27.51 22.14
N LEU A 250 10.03 28.44 21.30
CA LEU A 250 9.66 29.79 21.72
C LEU A 250 8.14 29.84 21.80
N ALA A 251 7.63 29.80 23.02
CA ALA A 251 6.21 29.98 23.27
C ALA A 251 5.83 31.44 23.02
N ASP A 252 4.61 31.65 22.54
CA ASP A 252 3.98 32.97 22.54
C ASP A 252 4.80 34.07 21.84
N THR A 253 5.31 33.79 20.65
CA THR A 253 6.13 34.71 19.85
C THR A 253 5.25 35.52 18.89
N PRO A 254 5.39 36.85 18.76
CA PRO A 254 4.70 37.61 17.72
C PRO A 254 4.97 37.04 16.33
N ILE A 255 3.94 36.92 15.49
CA ILE A 255 4.10 36.33 14.16
C ILE A 255 5.11 37.08 13.28
N ALA A 256 5.26 38.40 13.49
CA ALA A 256 6.26 39.21 12.80
C ALA A 256 7.69 38.80 13.17
N ASP A 257 7.94 38.58 14.46
CA ASP A 257 9.26 38.16 14.97
C ASP A 257 9.58 36.74 14.50
N ALA A 258 8.60 35.83 14.54
CA ALA A 258 8.76 34.49 14.03
C ALA A 258 9.14 34.48 12.53
N ARG A 259 8.49 35.32 11.71
CA ARG A 259 8.85 35.49 10.29
C ARG A 259 10.26 36.06 10.12
N ALA A 260 10.66 37.02 10.96
CA ALA A 260 12.01 37.59 10.93
C ALA A 260 13.09 36.55 11.29
N MET A 261 12.76 35.57 12.14
CA MET A 261 13.61 34.42 12.46
C MET A 261 13.69 33.37 11.33
N GLY A 262 12.97 33.58 10.22
CA GLY A 262 12.88 32.62 9.12
C GLY A 262 11.90 31.48 9.37
N ALA A 263 11.02 31.60 10.38
CA ALA A 263 10.04 30.57 10.68
C ALA A 263 9.10 30.37 9.48
N MET A 264 9.03 29.13 9.01
CA MET A 264 8.10 28.74 7.97
C MET A 264 6.71 28.56 8.56
N ALA A 265 5.73 29.21 7.94
CA ALA A 265 4.32 28.96 8.18
C ALA A 265 3.84 27.82 7.26
N LEU A 266 3.05 26.88 7.80
CA LEU A 266 2.47 25.81 7.01
C LEU A 266 1.31 26.38 6.18
N PHE A 267 1.27 26.00 4.90
CA PHE A 267 0.30 26.56 3.96
C PHE A 267 -1.13 26.08 4.31
N GLY A 268 -2.07 27.02 4.42
CA GLY A 268 -3.48 26.74 4.69
C GLY A 268 -3.92 26.85 6.17
N GLU A 269 -2.98 27.01 7.11
CA GLU A 269 -3.32 27.25 8.51
C GLU A 269 -3.55 28.74 8.81
N LYS A 270 -4.56 29.04 9.62
CA LYS A 270 -4.78 30.38 10.17
C LYS A 270 -4.02 30.51 11.48
N TYR A 271 -3.05 31.44 11.52
CA TYR A 271 -2.27 31.74 12.71
C TYR A 271 -2.82 32.98 13.41
N GLY A 272 -2.83 32.96 14.74
CA GLY A 272 -3.10 34.14 15.55
C GLY A 272 -1.94 35.15 15.52
N GLU A 273 -2.10 36.27 16.23
CA GLU A 273 -1.05 37.29 16.34
C GLU A 273 0.22 36.76 17.05
N ARG A 274 0.05 35.74 17.90
CA ARG A 274 1.10 35.08 18.67
C ARG A 274 1.11 33.59 18.35
N VAL A 275 2.30 33.04 18.14
CA VAL A 275 2.54 31.69 17.62
C VAL A 275 3.62 30.99 18.43
N ARG A 276 3.61 29.66 18.38
CA ARG A 276 4.70 28.85 18.94
C ARG A 276 5.68 28.49 17.83
N VAL A 277 6.95 28.79 18.05
CA VAL A 277 8.04 28.45 17.11
C VAL A 277 8.81 27.26 17.65
N VAL A 278 9.10 26.29 16.78
CA VAL A 278 9.97 25.15 17.06
C VAL A 278 11.22 25.29 16.20
N LYS A 279 12.38 25.20 16.84
CA LYS A 279 13.69 25.40 16.22
C LYS A 279 14.56 24.15 16.42
N VAL A 280 15.16 23.68 15.33
CA VAL A 280 16.21 22.66 15.36
C VAL A 280 17.46 23.25 14.72
N GLY A 281 18.30 23.85 15.57
CA GLY A 281 19.41 24.69 15.12
C GLY A 281 18.91 25.77 14.15
N ASP A 282 19.72 26.09 13.14
CA ASP A 282 19.30 27.01 12.07
C ASP A 282 18.77 26.27 10.83
N TRP A 283 18.67 24.94 10.90
CA TRP A 283 18.32 24.10 9.75
C TRP A 283 16.80 23.97 9.57
N SER A 284 16.05 23.93 10.67
CA SER A 284 14.58 23.89 10.65
C SER A 284 13.99 24.86 11.67
N VAL A 285 13.20 25.82 11.19
CA VAL A 285 12.48 26.81 12.01
C VAL A 285 11.05 26.86 11.52
N GLU A 286 10.09 26.38 12.31
CA GLU A 286 8.70 26.26 11.88
C GLU A 286 7.70 26.70 12.95
N LEU A 287 6.55 27.20 12.52
CA LEU A 287 5.40 27.43 13.40
C LEU A 287 4.75 26.09 13.71
N CYS A 288 4.86 25.61 14.95
CA CYS A 288 4.31 24.32 15.33
C CYS A 288 3.77 24.31 16.76
N GLY A 289 2.50 23.91 16.89
CA GLY A 289 1.82 23.73 18.17
C GLY A 289 2.02 22.34 18.79
N GLY A 290 2.71 21.43 18.11
CA GLY A 290 2.86 20.04 18.53
C GLY A 290 3.89 19.78 19.62
N THR A 291 3.95 18.52 20.04
CA THR A 291 4.91 18.05 21.02
C THR A 291 6.14 17.47 20.32
N HIS A 292 7.34 17.80 20.81
CA HIS A 292 8.62 17.44 20.19
C HIS A 292 9.56 16.74 21.15
N VAL A 293 10.54 16.02 20.60
CA VAL A 293 11.70 15.59 21.38
C VAL A 293 12.50 16.80 21.85
N ARG A 294 13.30 16.63 22.90
CA ARG A 294 14.14 17.73 23.43
C ARG A 294 15.47 17.86 22.69
N ASN A 295 15.88 16.79 22.03
CA ASN A 295 17.12 16.71 21.27
C ASN A 295 16.91 15.78 20.07
N THR A 296 17.49 16.10 18.92
CA THR A 296 17.33 15.27 17.72
C THR A 296 17.84 13.84 17.91
N SER A 297 18.79 13.59 18.82
CA SER A 297 19.26 12.24 19.13
C SER A 297 18.18 11.33 19.71
N GLU A 298 17.15 11.89 20.35
CA GLU A 298 16.00 11.13 20.87
C GLU A 298 15.16 10.52 19.73
N ILE A 299 15.35 10.95 18.47
CA ILE A 299 14.74 10.33 17.29
C ILE A 299 15.33 8.93 17.02
N GLY A 300 16.59 8.69 17.39
CA GLY A 300 17.26 7.41 17.16
C GLY A 300 17.55 7.15 15.68
N LEU A 301 16.71 6.34 15.03
CA LEU A 301 16.80 6.03 13.60
C LEU A 301 15.59 6.61 12.88
N PHE A 302 15.81 7.24 11.72
CA PHE A 302 14.75 7.62 10.80
C PHE A 302 14.84 6.77 9.52
N LYS A 303 13.70 6.23 9.06
CA LYS A 303 13.63 5.40 7.86
C LYS A 303 12.45 5.76 6.99
N ILE A 304 12.69 6.06 5.72
CA ILE A 304 11.66 6.19 4.69
C ILE A 304 11.23 4.78 4.26
N LEU A 305 9.94 4.49 4.41
CA LEU A 305 9.34 3.23 4.00
C LEU A 305 8.91 3.24 2.54
N SER A 306 8.35 4.36 2.09
CA SER A 306 7.87 4.50 0.71
C SER A 306 7.74 5.95 0.28
N GLU A 307 7.77 6.14 -1.03
CA GLU A 307 7.51 7.38 -1.73
C GLU A 307 6.47 7.10 -2.83
N SER A 308 5.43 7.93 -2.96
CA SER A 308 4.30 7.68 -3.86
C SER A 308 3.57 8.95 -4.27
N SER A 309 2.73 8.88 -5.31
CA SER A 309 1.83 9.98 -5.70
C SER A 309 0.61 10.01 -4.79
N ALA A 310 0.32 11.15 -4.15
CA ALA A 310 -0.90 11.33 -3.36
C ALA A 310 -2.02 12.00 -4.17
N ALA A 311 -1.66 12.97 -5.01
CA ALA A 311 -2.55 13.67 -5.93
C ALA A 311 -1.72 14.26 -7.09
N SER A 312 -2.36 14.92 -8.08
CA SER A 312 -1.61 15.66 -9.09
C SER A 312 -0.76 16.75 -8.41
N GLY A 313 0.54 16.79 -8.73
CA GLY A 313 1.49 17.72 -8.13
C GLY A 313 1.83 17.49 -6.66
N VAL A 314 1.36 16.39 -6.04
CA VAL A 314 1.60 16.08 -4.63
C VAL A 314 2.18 14.68 -4.47
N ARG A 315 3.32 14.61 -3.80
CA ARG A 315 4.02 13.37 -3.43
C ARG A 315 3.86 13.10 -1.94
N ARG A 316 3.98 11.83 -1.55
CA ARG A 316 3.83 11.35 -0.18
C ARG A 316 5.02 10.51 0.20
N ILE A 317 5.64 10.86 1.32
CA ILE A 317 6.57 10.00 2.04
C ILE A 317 5.87 9.41 3.24
N VAL A 318 6.00 8.09 3.41
CA VAL A 318 5.69 7.39 4.65
C VAL A 318 7.00 6.95 5.28
N ALA A 319 7.20 7.26 6.55
CA ALA A 319 8.43 7.00 7.26
C ALA A 319 8.18 6.62 8.72
N VAL A 320 9.19 6.03 9.36
CA VAL A 320 9.17 5.65 10.77
C VAL A 320 10.40 6.21 11.48
N ALA A 321 10.24 6.51 12.76
CA ALA A 321 11.30 7.03 13.62
C ALA A 321 11.29 6.34 14.99
N GLY A 322 12.42 6.39 15.69
CA GLY A 322 12.54 5.85 17.05
C GLY A 322 12.29 4.35 17.13
N GLU A 323 11.44 3.97 18.10
CA GLU A 323 11.13 2.56 18.39
C GLU A 323 10.51 1.84 17.17
N ALA A 324 9.63 2.51 16.42
CA ALA A 324 9.03 1.97 15.20
C ALA A 324 10.07 1.69 14.10
N ALA A 325 11.10 2.53 13.98
CA ALA A 325 12.19 2.30 13.02
C ALA A 325 13.07 1.10 13.42
N TYR A 326 13.31 0.90 14.71
CA TYR A 326 14.00 -0.27 15.21
C TYR A 326 13.19 -1.56 14.98
N GLU A 327 11.89 -1.53 15.25
CA GLU A 327 10.97 -2.66 15.00
C GLU A 327 10.97 -3.03 13.51
N TRP A 328 10.88 -2.04 12.62
CA TRP A 328 10.98 -2.25 11.18
C TRP A 328 12.31 -2.89 10.77
N ALA A 329 13.44 -2.36 11.25
CA ALA A 329 14.77 -2.89 10.90
C ALA A 329 14.98 -4.33 11.39
N THR A 330 14.47 -4.64 12.59
CA THR A 330 14.49 -5.99 13.16
C THR A 330 13.69 -6.96 12.29
N GLU A 331 12.51 -6.54 11.83
CA GLU A 331 11.68 -7.37 10.94
C GLU A 331 12.31 -7.60 9.56
N GLN A 332 12.97 -6.58 9.00
CA GLN A 332 13.72 -6.74 7.74
C GLN A 332 14.87 -7.75 7.91
N ALA A 333 15.64 -7.64 9.00
CA ALA A 333 16.72 -8.59 9.30
C ALA A 333 16.20 -10.02 9.48
N ARG A 334 15.06 -10.20 10.16
CA ARG A 334 14.40 -11.49 10.33
C ARG A 334 13.99 -12.09 8.99
N THR A 335 13.38 -11.28 8.12
CA THR A 335 12.94 -11.72 6.78
C THR A 335 14.12 -12.14 5.92
N LEU A 336 15.19 -11.33 5.89
CA LEU A 336 16.43 -11.67 5.16
C LEU A 336 17.06 -12.96 5.69
N SER A 337 17.12 -13.15 7.00
CA SER A 337 17.65 -14.37 7.61
C SER A 337 16.80 -15.59 7.29
N ALA A 338 15.48 -15.46 7.31
CA ALA A 338 14.57 -16.55 6.96
C ALA A 338 14.73 -16.96 5.49
N ALA A 339 14.77 -15.99 4.56
CA ALA A 339 14.98 -16.23 3.14
C ALA A 339 16.34 -16.90 2.87
N ALA A 340 17.41 -16.43 3.51
CA ALA A 340 18.73 -17.04 3.41
C ALA A 340 18.74 -18.48 3.95
N GLY A 341 18.05 -18.73 5.06
CA GLY A 341 17.86 -20.06 5.62
C GLY A 341 17.21 -21.06 4.65
N MET A 342 16.21 -20.62 3.87
CA MET A 342 15.57 -21.47 2.83
C MET A 342 16.56 -21.95 1.76
N LEU A 343 17.56 -21.12 1.45
CA LEU A 343 18.60 -21.43 0.47
C LEU A 343 19.88 -22.01 1.10
N LYS A 344 19.86 -22.29 2.41
CA LYS A 344 21.03 -22.72 3.20
C LYS A 344 22.23 -21.78 3.01
N ALA A 345 21.96 -20.48 2.97
CA ALA A 345 22.95 -19.41 2.79
C ALA A 345 22.95 -18.44 3.98
N SER A 346 23.94 -17.56 4.03
CA SER A 346 23.95 -16.41 4.94
C SER A 346 23.17 -15.23 4.31
N PRO A 347 22.66 -14.26 5.10
CA PRO A 347 22.03 -13.06 4.55
C PRO A 347 22.93 -12.28 3.57
N GLY A 348 24.24 -12.25 3.81
CA GLY A 348 25.20 -11.58 2.91
C GLY A 348 25.35 -12.28 1.56
N ASP A 349 25.15 -13.60 1.52
CA ASP A 349 25.25 -14.42 0.30
C ASP A 349 23.89 -14.67 -0.36
N LEU A 350 22.81 -14.08 0.16
CA LEU A 350 21.44 -14.37 -0.28
C LEU A 350 21.27 -14.16 -1.78
N VAL A 351 21.77 -13.05 -2.32
CA VAL A 351 21.68 -12.74 -3.76
C VAL A 351 22.39 -13.80 -4.60
N ALA A 352 23.64 -14.12 -4.27
CA ALA A 352 24.41 -15.14 -4.97
C ALA A 352 23.76 -16.53 -4.87
N ALA A 353 23.14 -16.85 -3.73
CA ALA A 353 22.40 -18.10 -3.54
C ALA A 353 21.13 -18.16 -4.41
N ILE A 354 20.41 -17.04 -4.56
CA ILE A 354 19.27 -16.91 -5.48
C ILE A 354 19.75 -17.11 -6.93
N GLU A 355 20.80 -16.41 -7.35
CA GLU A 355 21.34 -16.52 -8.71
C GLU A 355 21.77 -17.96 -9.04
N ARG A 356 22.49 -18.62 -8.12
CA ARG A 356 22.87 -20.04 -8.26
C ARG A 356 21.65 -20.95 -8.38
N THR A 357 20.60 -20.69 -7.60
CA THR A 357 19.37 -21.49 -7.65
C THR A 357 18.63 -21.31 -8.97
N LEU A 358 18.54 -20.08 -9.48
CA LEU A 358 17.94 -19.77 -10.78
C LEU A 358 18.74 -20.39 -11.93
N GLU A 359 20.07 -20.37 -11.87
CA GLU A 359 20.91 -20.99 -12.89
C GLU A 359 20.80 -22.53 -12.86
N ASN A 360 20.81 -23.13 -11.67
CA ASN A 360 20.57 -24.56 -11.51
C ASN A 360 19.18 -24.97 -12.06
N GLN A 361 18.15 -24.15 -11.87
CA GLN A 361 16.83 -24.39 -12.43
C GLN A 361 16.83 -24.38 -13.95
N ARG A 362 17.54 -23.44 -14.58
CA ARG A 362 17.71 -23.39 -16.05
C ARG A 362 18.46 -24.62 -16.58
N GLU A 363 19.53 -25.02 -15.90
CA GLU A 363 20.32 -26.19 -16.28
C GLU A 363 19.54 -27.50 -16.11
N LEU A 364 18.78 -27.65 -15.02
CA LEU A 364 17.88 -28.78 -14.81
C LEU A 364 16.81 -28.85 -15.90
N ASN A 365 16.20 -27.73 -16.27
CA ASN A 365 15.24 -27.68 -17.38
C ASN A 365 15.88 -28.08 -18.73
N ARG A 366 17.11 -27.65 -19.01
CA ARG A 366 17.85 -28.08 -20.21
C ARG A 366 18.16 -29.58 -20.19
N ARG A 367 18.55 -30.12 -19.04
CA ARG A 367 18.81 -31.56 -18.88
C ARG A 367 17.54 -32.39 -19.04
N LEU A 368 16.42 -31.93 -18.48
CA LEU A 368 15.12 -32.56 -18.67
C LEU A 368 14.75 -32.62 -20.16
N GLU A 369 14.92 -31.53 -20.91
CA GLU A 369 14.66 -31.51 -22.35
C GLU A 369 15.56 -32.49 -23.12
N ARG A 370 16.85 -32.57 -22.77
CA ARG A 370 17.78 -33.53 -23.38
C ARG A 370 17.41 -34.97 -23.06
N MET A 371 17.07 -35.27 -21.82
CA MET A 371 16.63 -36.61 -21.41
C MET A 371 15.35 -37.03 -22.11
N ARG A 372 14.38 -36.11 -22.25
CA ARG A 372 13.15 -36.31 -23.03
C ARG A 372 13.45 -36.63 -24.49
N THR A 373 14.34 -35.85 -25.11
CA THR A 373 14.81 -36.10 -26.49
C THR A 373 15.50 -37.47 -26.62
N GLN A 374 16.32 -37.86 -25.64
CA GLN A 374 17.00 -39.15 -25.64
C GLN A 374 16.05 -40.32 -25.40
N ALA A 375 15.06 -40.19 -24.50
CA ALA A 375 14.03 -41.21 -24.28
C ALA A 375 13.20 -41.44 -25.55
N ALA A 376 12.80 -40.34 -26.22
CA ALA A 376 12.17 -40.36 -27.55
C ALA A 376 13.01 -41.08 -28.62
N SER A 377 14.34 -41.17 -28.46
CA SER A 377 15.22 -41.86 -29.41
C SER A 377 15.33 -43.39 -29.20
N SER A 378 14.69 -43.95 -28.17
CA SER A 378 14.80 -45.36 -27.79
C SER A 378 13.63 -46.25 -28.22
N GLY A 379 12.56 -45.69 -28.78
CA GLY A 379 11.40 -46.46 -29.20
C GLY A 379 11.65 -47.32 -30.45
N SER A 380 11.03 -48.51 -30.46
CA SER A 380 11.03 -49.44 -31.59
C SER A 380 9.84 -49.14 -32.50
N ALA A 381 9.99 -48.18 -33.41
CA ALA A 381 8.95 -47.90 -34.40
C ALA A 381 8.66 -49.16 -35.23
N GLN A 382 7.38 -49.50 -35.37
CA GLN A 382 6.95 -50.57 -36.26
C GLN A 382 6.89 -50.03 -37.68
N VAL A 383 7.73 -50.57 -38.56
CA VAL A 383 7.78 -50.19 -39.97
C VAL A 383 7.12 -51.28 -40.81
N GLN A 384 6.17 -50.89 -41.65
CA GLN A 384 5.52 -51.77 -42.61
C GLN A 384 5.38 -51.10 -43.97
N THR A 385 5.37 -51.90 -45.04
CA THR A 385 5.17 -51.42 -46.40
C THR A 385 3.68 -51.38 -46.74
N VAL A 386 3.18 -50.25 -47.21
CA VAL A 386 1.80 -50.05 -47.66
C VAL A 386 1.84 -49.59 -49.13
N GLY A 387 1.59 -50.54 -50.05
CA GLY A 387 1.75 -50.27 -51.48
C GLY A 387 3.17 -49.86 -51.84
N ALA A 388 3.35 -48.62 -52.31
CA ALA A 388 4.65 -48.05 -52.72
C ALA A 388 5.33 -47.17 -51.65
N ILE A 389 4.74 -47.04 -50.46
CA ILE A 389 5.15 -46.15 -49.36
C ILE A 389 5.46 -46.98 -48.09
N GLU A 390 6.42 -46.54 -47.29
CA GLU A 390 6.65 -47.10 -45.95
C GLU A 390 5.85 -46.36 -44.88
N LEU A 391 5.18 -47.07 -43.98
CA LEU A 391 4.55 -46.50 -42.78
C LEU A 391 5.38 -46.90 -41.55
N ALA A 392 5.88 -45.92 -40.80
CA ALA A 392 6.46 -46.11 -39.49
C ALA A 392 5.50 -45.61 -38.41
N ALA A 393 5.12 -46.47 -37.47
CA ALA A 393 4.25 -46.13 -36.36
C ALA A 393 4.97 -46.30 -35.02
N GLU A 394 4.87 -45.30 -34.15
CA GLU A 394 5.38 -45.36 -32.77
C GLU A 394 4.31 -44.90 -31.78
N VAL A 395 4.22 -45.57 -30.64
CA VAL A 395 3.29 -45.22 -29.55
C VAL A 395 4.11 -44.72 -28.38
N LEU A 396 3.81 -43.51 -27.92
CA LEU A 396 4.38 -42.92 -26.71
C LEU A 396 3.35 -43.06 -25.59
N GLU A 397 3.70 -43.82 -24.55
CA GLU A 397 2.85 -44.02 -23.37
C GLU A 397 2.76 -42.75 -22.50
N GLU A 398 3.81 -41.92 -22.52
CA GLU A 398 3.91 -40.65 -21.80
C GLU A 398 4.71 -39.65 -22.65
N GLY A 399 4.48 -38.35 -22.43
CA GLY A 399 5.20 -37.28 -23.13
C GLY A 399 4.31 -36.08 -23.44
N ASP A 400 4.80 -35.18 -24.29
CA ASP A 400 4.05 -34.01 -24.75
C ASP A 400 4.03 -33.88 -26.29
N PRO A 401 3.20 -33.01 -26.88
CA PRO A 401 3.09 -32.85 -28.34
C PRO A 401 4.43 -32.54 -29.03
N LYS A 402 5.33 -31.84 -28.34
CA LYS A 402 6.63 -31.45 -28.89
C LYS A 402 7.55 -32.67 -28.96
N GLU A 403 7.56 -33.50 -27.93
CA GLU A 403 8.26 -34.79 -27.93
C GLU A 403 7.74 -35.71 -29.05
N ALA A 404 6.42 -35.82 -29.22
CA ALA A 404 5.83 -36.62 -30.30
C ALA A 404 6.24 -36.12 -31.70
N SER A 405 6.36 -34.80 -31.88
CA SER A 405 6.87 -34.21 -33.13
C SER A 405 8.35 -34.51 -33.36
N LEU A 406 9.18 -34.46 -32.32
CA LEU A 406 10.60 -34.81 -32.41
C LEU A 406 10.81 -36.29 -32.78
N VAL A 407 10.01 -37.19 -32.22
CA VAL A 407 10.00 -38.61 -32.62
C VAL A 407 9.60 -38.75 -34.09
N ALA A 408 8.57 -38.03 -34.53
CA ALA A 408 8.12 -38.07 -35.91
C ALA A 408 9.20 -37.59 -36.89
N ASP A 409 9.90 -36.50 -36.54
CA ASP A 409 11.01 -35.96 -37.33
C ASP A 409 12.16 -36.96 -37.46
N ARG A 410 12.58 -37.57 -36.33
CA ARG A 410 13.64 -38.59 -36.29
C ARG A 410 13.33 -39.79 -37.17
N LEU A 411 12.11 -40.33 -37.09
CA LEU A 411 11.74 -41.52 -37.87
C LEU A 411 11.62 -41.23 -39.38
N ALA A 412 11.38 -39.97 -39.76
CA ALA A 412 11.31 -39.53 -41.15
C ALA A 412 12.70 -39.18 -41.72
N GLU A 413 13.67 -38.83 -40.87
CA GLU A 413 15.02 -38.46 -41.28
C GLU A 413 15.70 -39.59 -42.07
N GLY A 414 16.27 -39.26 -43.23
CA GLY A 414 16.92 -40.24 -44.13
C GLY A 414 15.98 -41.19 -44.89
N HIS A 415 14.66 -41.08 -44.71
CA HIS A 415 13.66 -41.96 -45.32
C HIS A 415 12.61 -41.17 -46.13
N PRO A 416 12.94 -40.68 -47.34
CA PRO A 416 12.06 -39.79 -48.11
C PRO A 416 10.75 -40.47 -48.56
N ASN A 417 10.72 -41.80 -48.65
CA ASN A 417 9.54 -42.59 -49.03
C ASN A 417 8.65 -43.00 -47.84
N ARG A 418 8.87 -42.43 -46.65
CA ARG A 418 8.19 -42.84 -45.41
C ARG A 418 7.12 -41.85 -44.97
N VAL A 419 6.00 -42.37 -44.53
CA VAL A 419 5.02 -41.69 -43.69
C VAL A 419 5.23 -42.15 -42.25
N VAL A 420 5.35 -41.21 -41.33
CA VAL A 420 5.54 -41.48 -39.91
C VAL A 420 4.29 -41.08 -39.16
N VAL A 421 3.85 -41.92 -38.24
CA VAL A 421 2.76 -41.66 -37.31
C VAL A 421 3.25 -41.90 -35.89
N VAL A 422 3.08 -40.91 -35.03
CA VAL A 422 3.34 -41.02 -33.59
C VAL A 422 2.03 -40.84 -32.85
N ALA A 423 1.64 -41.83 -32.05
CA ALA A 423 0.46 -41.78 -31.19
C ALA A 423 0.89 -41.57 -29.74
N LEU A 424 0.61 -40.40 -29.17
CA LEU A 424 0.86 -40.05 -27.77
C LEU A 424 -0.41 -40.29 -26.94
N LYS A 425 -0.28 -41.07 -25.86
CA LYS A 425 -1.31 -41.17 -24.82
C LYS A 425 -1.10 -40.02 -23.81
N GLN A 426 -2.12 -39.18 -23.66
CA GLN A 426 -2.06 -38.03 -22.74
C GLN A 426 -3.43 -37.80 -22.09
N ASP A 427 -3.49 -37.76 -20.76
CA ASP A 427 -4.69 -37.43 -19.97
C ASP A 427 -5.96 -38.21 -20.38
N GLY A 428 -5.82 -39.51 -20.66
CA GLY A 428 -6.94 -40.36 -21.09
C GLY A 428 -7.42 -40.10 -22.52
N LYS A 429 -6.63 -39.39 -23.33
CA LYS A 429 -6.86 -39.10 -24.75
C LYS A 429 -5.67 -39.54 -25.60
N LEU A 430 -5.85 -39.52 -26.91
CA LEU A 430 -4.80 -39.74 -27.90
C LEU A 430 -4.49 -38.44 -28.63
N LEU A 431 -3.22 -38.19 -28.88
CA LEU A 431 -2.75 -37.20 -29.83
C LEU A 431 -1.95 -37.92 -30.91
N PHE A 432 -2.30 -37.67 -32.17
CA PHE A 432 -1.60 -38.20 -33.32
C PHE A 432 -0.78 -37.09 -33.97
N VAL A 433 0.48 -37.38 -34.24
CA VAL A 433 1.37 -36.56 -35.06
C VAL A 433 1.73 -37.38 -36.29
N CYS A 434 1.62 -36.79 -37.49
CA CYS A 434 1.99 -37.45 -38.73
C CYS A 434 2.87 -36.55 -39.59
N LYS A 435 3.90 -37.16 -40.19
CA LYS A 435 4.80 -36.51 -41.13
C LYS A 435 4.97 -37.37 -42.37
N ALA A 436 4.90 -36.77 -43.55
CA ALA A 436 5.13 -37.46 -44.81
C ALA A 436 6.44 -37.00 -45.46
N GLY A 437 7.30 -37.94 -45.82
CA GLY A 437 8.52 -37.68 -46.57
C GLY A 437 8.24 -37.21 -48.00
N ALA A 438 9.21 -36.54 -48.62
CA ALA A 438 9.03 -35.90 -49.93
C ALA A 438 8.66 -36.87 -51.07
N GLU A 439 9.21 -38.09 -51.08
CA GLU A 439 8.83 -39.11 -52.08
C GLU A 439 7.47 -39.72 -51.78
N ALA A 440 7.13 -39.91 -50.50
CA ALA A 440 5.80 -40.39 -50.11
C ALA A 440 4.72 -39.38 -50.53
N LEU A 441 4.97 -38.08 -50.33
CA LEU A 441 4.11 -36.99 -50.80
C LEU A 441 3.94 -37.02 -52.33
N ALA A 442 5.03 -37.17 -53.08
CA ALA A 442 5.00 -37.27 -54.54
C ALA A 442 4.21 -38.49 -55.03
N LYS A 443 4.14 -39.55 -54.23
CA LYS A 443 3.33 -40.76 -54.47
C LYS A 443 1.88 -40.66 -53.96
N GLY A 444 1.46 -39.49 -53.48
CA GLY A 444 0.08 -39.22 -53.10
C GLY A 444 -0.23 -39.34 -51.60
N ALA A 445 0.76 -39.61 -50.74
CA ALA A 445 0.54 -39.58 -49.30
C ALA A 445 0.13 -38.18 -48.81
N HIS A 446 -0.76 -38.11 -47.82
CA HIS A 446 -1.18 -36.85 -47.23
C HIS A 446 -1.33 -36.98 -45.71
N ALA A 447 -0.40 -36.42 -44.94
CA ALA A 447 -0.36 -36.51 -43.48
C ALA A 447 -1.69 -36.08 -42.83
N GLY A 448 -2.30 -34.99 -43.32
CA GLY A 448 -3.63 -34.53 -42.89
C GLY A 448 -4.76 -35.55 -43.04
N ASN A 449 -4.78 -36.35 -44.11
CA ASN A 449 -5.81 -37.38 -44.32
C ASN A 449 -5.58 -38.58 -43.40
N VAL A 450 -4.31 -38.96 -43.21
CA VAL A 450 -3.91 -40.05 -42.31
C VAL A 450 -4.37 -39.76 -40.88
N VAL A 451 -3.99 -38.62 -40.30
CA VAL A 451 -4.37 -38.31 -38.91
C VAL A 451 -5.87 -38.07 -38.74
N LYS A 452 -6.56 -37.61 -39.79
CA LYS A 452 -8.02 -37.45 -39.77
C LYS A 452 -8.72 -38.80 -39.68
N ALA A 453 -8.28 -39.80 -40.45
CA ALA A 453 -8.81 -41.16 -40.39
C ALA A 453 -8.56 -41.81 -39.01
N MET A 454 -7.34 -41.65 -38.47
CA MET A 454 -6.98 -42.10 -37.13
C MET A 454 -7.84 -41.47 -36.04
N ALA A 455 -8.00 -40.13 -36.10
CA ALA A 455 -8.79 -39.39 -35.13
C ALA A 455 -10.25 -39.81 -35.17
N GLN A 456 -10.84 -40.01 -36.35
CA GLN A 456 -12.21 -40.50 -36.49
C GLN A 456 -12.40 -41.88 -35.87
N ALA A 457 -11.47 -42.82 -36.10
CA ALA A 457 -11.49 -44.14 -35.48
C ALA A 457 -11.39 -44.06 -33.94
N ALA A 458 -10.64 -43.09 -33.42
CA ALA A 458 -10.52 -42.82 -31.99
C ALA A 458 -11.58 -41.86 -31.41
N GLY A 459 -12.67 -41.57 -32.14
CA GLY A 459 -13.78 -40.72 -31.66
C GLY A 459 -13.43 -39.24 -31.49
N GLY A 460 -12.46 -38.75 -32.25
CA GLY A 460 -12.00 -37.37 -32.27
C GLY A 460 -11.96 -36.77 -33.68
N GLY A 461 -11.12 -35.75 -33.86
CA GLY A 461 -11.05 -35.00 -35.12
C GLY A 461 -9.77 -34.18 -35.23
N GLY A 462 -9.49 -33.75 -36.45
CA GLY A 462 -8.31 -32.95 -36.77
C GLY A 462 -7.97 -33.00 -38.26
N GLY A 463 -6.79 -32.50 -38.59
CA GLY A 463 -6.28 -32.40 -39.95
C GLY A 463 -5.02 -31.55 -39.98
N GLY A 464 -4.44 -31.38 -41.15
CA GLY A 464 -3.24 -30.59 -41.30
C GLY A 464 -2.79 -30.54 -42.75
N ARG A 465 -1.54 -30.10 -42.94
CA ARG A 465 -0.94 -29.99 -44.26
C ARG A 465 -0.62 -31.37 -44.84
N PRO A 466 -0.34 -31.46 -46.15
CA PRO A 466 0.09 -32.71 -46.77
C PRO A 466 1.35 -33.30 -46.11
N ASP A 467 2.32 -32.44 -45.77
CA ASP A 467 3.63 -32.82 -45.24
C ASP A 467 3.64 -33.09 -43.72
N PHE A 468 2.77 -32.41 -42.98
CA PHE A 468 2.71 -32.50 -41.52
C PHE A 468 1.30 -32.22 -41.00
N ALA A 469 0.83 -33.04 -40.06
CA ALA A 469 -0.48 -32.87 -39.45
C ALA A 469 -0.55 -33.43 -38.02
N THR A 470 -1.47 -32.87 -37.23
CA THR A 470 -1.78 -33.36 -35.89
C THR A 470 -3.27 -33.50 -35.69
N ALA A 471 -3.73 -34.51 -34.94
CA ALA A 471 -5.14 -34.69 -34.61
C ALA A 471 -5.34 -35.33 -33.24
N GLY A 472 -6.50 -35.07 -32.62
CA GLY A 472 -6.83 -35.64 -31.30
C GLY A 472 -7.85 -36.77 -31.40
N GLY A 473 -7.70 -37.81 -30.58
CA GLY A 473 -8.64 -38.89 -30.34
C GLY A 473 -9.11 -38.91 -28.89
N LYS A 474 -10.39 -39.22 -28.64
CA LYS A 474 -10.97 -39.24 -27.27
C LYS A 474 -10.94 -40.62 -26.64
N ASN A 475 -10.77 -41.68 -27.42
CA ASN A 475 -10.83 -43.06 -26.96
C ASN A 475 -9.46 -43.75 -27.09
N VAL A 476 -8.76 -43.88 -25.96
CA VAL A 476 -7.45 -44.56 -25.91
C VAL A 476 -7.54 -46.05 -26.25
N ALA A 477 -8.67 -46.71 -25.92
CA ALA A 477 -8.86 -48.13 -26.24
C ALA A 477 -9.02 -48.40 -27.74
N ALA A 478 -9.26 -47.36 -28.56
CA ALA A 478 -9.36 -47.46 -30.01
C ALA A 478 -8.01 -47.24 -30.72
N LEU A 479 -6.88 -47.26 -30.00
CA LEU A 479 -5.55 -47.02 -30.58
C LEU A 479 -5.23 -47.98 -31.73
N ASP A 480 -5.47 -49.28 -31.57
CA ASP A 480 -5.20 -50.27 -32.62
C ASP A 480 -6.07 -50.03 -33.87
N ALA A 481 -7.35 -49.69 -33.66
CA ALA A 481 -8.26 -49.33 -34.75
C ALA A 481 -7.81 -48.04 -35.46
N ALA A 482 -7.29 -47.06 -34.72
CA ALA A 482 -6.73 -45.85 -35.28
C ALA A 482 -5.47 -46.13 -36.11
N LEU A 483 -4.54 -46.97 -35.62
CA LEU A 483 -3.36 -47.37 -36.37
C LEU A 483 -3.74 -48.12 -37.66
N GLN A 484 -4.73 -49.01 -37.62
CA GLN A 484 -5.26 -49.67 -38.82
C GLN A 484 -5.89 -48.68 -39.81
N ALA A 485 -6.60 -47.65 -39.32
CA ALA A 485 -7.14 -46.60 -40.16
C ALA A 485 -6.04 -45.79 -40.87
N ALA A 486 -4.86 -45.61 -40.25
CA ALA A 486 -3.71 -45.01 -40.90
C ALA A 486 -3.21 -45.84 -42.09
N VAL A 487 -3.19 -47.17 -41.96
CA VAL A 487 -2.83 -48.10 -43.05
C VAL A 487 -3.82 -47.99 -44.20
N ALA A 488 -5.13 -48.03 -43.88
CA ALA A 488 -6.18 -47.94 -44.88
C ALA A 488 -6.15 -46.61 -45.64
N ALA A 489 -5.85 -45.50 -44.96
CA ALA A 489 -5.74 -44.18 -45.56
C ALA A 489 -4.54 -44.00 -46.51
N LEU A 490 -3.55 -44.91 -46.44
CA LEU A 490 -2.38 -44.92 -47.35
C LEU A 490 -2.49 -46.00 -48.44
N GLY A 491 -3.38 -46.99 -48.28
CA GLY A 491 -3.54 -48.12 -49.20
C GLY A 491 -4.64 -47.95 -50.26
N GLY A 492 -5.47 -46.91 -50.14
CA GLY A 492 -6.47 -46.50 -51.14
C GLY A 492 -6.07 -45.19 -51.78
#